data_AF-A0A0U3JBU5-F1
#
_entry.id   AF-A0A0U3JBU5-F1
#
_cell.length_a   1.000
_cell.length_b   1.000
_cell.length_c   1.000
_cell.angle_alpha   90.00
_cell.angle_beta   90.00
_cell.angle_gamma   90.00
#
_symmetry.space_group_name_H-M   'P 1'
#
loop_
_entity.id
_entity.type
_entity.pdbx_description
1 polymer ?
#
loop_
_entity_poly.entity_id
_entity_poly.type
_entity_poly.pdbx_seq_one_letter_code
_entity_poly.pdbx_strand_id
1 'polypeptide(L)' 'THPLMKIINHSFIDLPAPSNISAWWNFGSLLGICLMIQILTGFFLAMHYTSDTLTAFTSVAHICRDVNYGWLLRNIHAN' A
#
# COMPACT_ATOMS: atom_id res chain seq x y z
N THR A 1 -30.92 -10.01 -2.32
CA THR A 1 -29.78 -9.20 -1.83
C THR A 1 -28.68 -9.22 -2.87
N HIS A 2 -27.96 -8.12 -3.06
CA HIS A 2 -26.91 -8.01 -4.09
C HIS A 2 -25.72 -8.93 -3.72
N PRO A 3 -25.29 -9.87 -4.59
CA PRO A 3 -24.26 -10.87 -4.24
C PRO A 3 -22.95 -10.27 -3.72
N LEU A 4 -22.45 -9.18 -4.33
CA LEU A 4 -21.24 -8.51 -3.85
C LEU A 4 -21.46 -7.85 -2.48
N MET A 5 -22.63 -7.25 -2.25
CA MET A 5 -22.93 -6.62 -0.97
C MET A 5 -23.08 -7.67 0.13
N LYS A 6 -23.57 -8.88 -0.19
CA LYS A 6 -23.64 -9.98 0.77
C LYS A 6 -22.26 -10.36 1.30
N ILE A 7 -21.24 -10.42 0.42
CA ILE A 7 -19.86 -10.74 0.82
C ILE A 7 -19.31 -9.64 1.73
N ILE A 8 -19.46 -8.38 1.35
CA ILE A 8 -19.00 -7.23 2.14
C ILE A 8 -19.70 -7.22 3.51
N ASN A 9 -21.01 -7.43 3.53
CA ASN A 9 -21.78 -7.35 4.76
C ASN A 9 -21.33 -8.39 5.79
N HIS A 10 -21.19 -9.65 5.40
CA HIS A 10 -20.81 -10.71 6.33
C HIS A 10 -19.32 -10.69 6.75
N SER A 11 -18.45 -10.01 6.00
CA SER A 11 -17.01 -9.97 6.30
C SER A 11 -16.56 -8.67 6.97
N PHE A 12 -17.26 -7.55 6.76
CA PHE A 12 -16.85 -6.23 7.26
C PHE A 12 -17.87 -5.52 8.16
N ILE A 13 -19.17 -5.75 7.97
CA ILE A 13 -20.21 -4.96 8.66
C ILE A 13 -20.81 -5.78 9.81
N ASP A 14 -21.49 -6.87 9.47
CA ASP A 14 -22.19 -7.74 10.42
C ASP A 14 -21.33 -8.94 10.85
N LEU A 15 -20.01 -8.73 10.95
CA LEU A 15 -19.08 -9.76 11.43
C LEU A 15 -19.19 -9.86 12.97
N PRO A 16 -19.55 -11.02 13.56
CA PRO A 16 -19.53 -11.19 15.00
C PRO A 16 -18.09 -11.24 15.52
N ALA A 17 -17.65 -10.17 16.19
CA ALA A 17 -16.34 -10.09 16.84
C ALA A 17 -16.46 -10.20 18.37
N PRO A 18 -15.54 -10.88 19.08
CA PRO A 18 -15.50 -10.88 20.54
C PRO A 18 -15.34 -9.46 21.11
N SER A 19 -16.00 -9.16 22.22
CA SER A 19 -15.96 -7.82 22.85
C SER A 19 -14.63 -7.49 23.54
N ASN A 20 -13.81 -8.51 23.85
CA ASN A 20 -12.56 -8.38 24.60
C ASN A 20 -11.31 -8.52 23.72
N ILE A 21 -11.38 -8.16 22.44
CA ILE A 21 -10.21 -8.17 21.56
C ILE A 21 -9.13 -7.18 22.03
N SER A 22 -7.89 -7.64 22.06
CA SER A 22 -6.73 -6.85 22.46
C SER A 22 -6.18 -6.03 21.28
N ALA A 23 -5.26 -5.09 21.56
CA ALA A 23 -4.62 -4.28 20.53
C ALA A 23 -3.90 -5.10 19.44
N TRP A 24 -3.50 -6.35 19.74
CA TRP A 24 -2.85 -7.27 18.78
C TRP A 24 -3.75 -7.65 17.59
N TRP A 25 -5.07 -7.60 17.75
CA TRP A 25 -6.00 -7.87 16.65
C TRP A 25 -5.98 -6.79 15.55
N ASN A 26 -5.45 -5.60 15.85
CA ASN A 26 -5.31 -4.54 14.85
C ASN A 26 -4.22 -4.83 13.80
N PHE A 27 -3.29 -5.75 14.05
CA PHE A 27 -2.21 -6.04 13.09
C PHE A 27 -2.73 -6.57 11.76
N GLY A 28 -3.87 -7.28 11.74
CA GLY A 28 -4.49 -7.75 10.51
C GLY A 28 -4.87 -6.59 9.57
N SER A 29 -5.61 -5.60 10.09
CA SER A 29 -6.01 -4.43 9.30
C SER A 29 -4.83 -3.53 8.95
N LEU A 30 -3.86 -3.36 9.85
CA LEU A 30 -2.63 -2.62 9.58
C LEU A 30 -1.82 -3.24 8.44
N LEU A 31 -1.70 -4.57 8.39
CA LEU A 31 -1.04 -5.26 7.29
C LEU A 31 -1.79 -5.08 5.96
N GLY A 32 -3.13 -5.09 5.98
CA GLY A 32 -3.94 -4.80 4.80
C GLY A 32 -3.72 -3.38 4.27
N ILE A 33 -3.69 -2.39 5.16
CA ILE A 33 -3.38 -0.99 4.81
C ILE A 33 -1.95 -0.86 4.29
N CYS A 34 -0.98 -1.51 4.95
CA CYS A 34 0.42 -1.52 4.51
C CYS A 34 0.53 -2.06 3.08
N LEU A 35 -0.11 -3.19 2.77
CA LEU A 35 -0.12 -3.76 1.42
C LEU A 35 -0.71 -2.79 0.39
N MET A 36 -1.84 -2.15 0.71
CA MET A 36 -2.43 -1.13 -0.18
C MET A 36 -1.47 0.03 -0.45
N ILE A 37 -0.82 0.56 0.60
CA ILE A 37 0.16 1.65 0.48
C ILE A 37 1.33 1.21 -0.40
N GLN A 38 1.87 0.00 -0.21
CA GLN A 38 3.00 -0.50 -1.00
C GLN A 38 2.65 -0.72 -2.47
N ILE A 39 1.45 -1.24 -2.77
CA ILE A 39 1.00 -1.41 -4.16
C ILE A 39 0.86 -0.05 -4.84
N LEU A 40 0.19 0.90 -4.19
CA LEU A 40 -0.03 2.23 -4.78
C LEU A 40 1.27 2.98 -4.98
N THR A 41 2.11 3.08 -3.95
CA THR A 41 3.40 3.79 -4.04
C THR A 41 4.36 3.11 -5.01
N GLY A 42 4.44 1.77 -4.99
CA GLY A 42 5.27 0.99 -5.90
C GLY A 42 4.85 1.15 -7.35
N PHE A 43 3.54 1.19 -7.62
CA PHE A 43 3.00 1.44 -8.95
C PHE A 43 3.42 2.81 -9.50
N PHE A 44 3.33 3.88 -8.70
CA PHE A 44 3.77 5.22 -9.12
C PHE A 44 5.29 5.31 -9.31
N LEU A 45 6.07 4.64 -8.44
CA LEU A 45 7.53 4.59 -8.59
C LEU A 45 7.92 3.84 -9.87
N ALA A 46 7.24 2.75 -10.20
CA ALA A 46 7.50 1.96 -11.40
C ALA A 46 7.29 2.75 -12.70
N MET A 47 6.41 3.75 -12.72
CA MET A 47 6.23 4.63 -13.90
C MET A 47 7.47 5.48 -14.22
N HIS A 48 8.35 5.70 -13.25
CA HIS A 48 9.54 6.56 -13.38
C HIS A 48 10.85 5.79 -13.23
N TYR A 49 10.80 4.51 -12.87
CA TYR A 49 11.96 3.65 -12.69
C TYR A 49 12.39 3.01 -14.01
N THR A 50 13.70 2.82 -14.20
CA THR A 50 14.27 2.06 -15.33
C THR A 50 15.07 0.89 -14.79
N SER A 51 14.80 -0.33 -15.26
CA SER A 51 15.40 -1.56 -14.73
C SER A 51 16.77 -1.91 -15.32
N ASP A 52 17.28 -1.11 -16.26
CA ASP A 52 18.60 -1.32 -16.87
C ASP A 52 19.72 -0.98 -15.89
N THR A 53 20.76 -1.82 -15.83
CA THR A 53 21.82 -1.71 -14.79
C THR A 53 22.63 -0.43 -14.88
N LEU A 54 22.71 0.20 -16.06
CA LEU A 54 23.42 1.47 -16.26
C LEU A 54 22.58 2.66 -15.77
N THR A 55 21.26 2.53 -15.74
CA THR A 55 20.32 3.64 -15.45
C THR A 55 19.47 3.45 -14.19
N ALA A 56 19.50 2.28 -13.56
CA ALA A 56 18.70 1.96 -12.38
C ALA A 56 18.91 2.97 -11.25
N PHE A 57 20.17 3.23 -10.87
CA PHE A 57 20.48 4.18 -9.79
C PHE A 57 20.10 5.62 -10.16
N THR A 58 20.38 6.04 -11.40
CA THR A 58 20.06 7.39 -11.86
C THR A 58 18.55 7.60 -11.97
N SER A 59 17.77 6.57 -12.29
CA SER A 59 16.30 6.65 -12.32
C SER A 59 15.70 6.87 -10.93
N VAL A 60 16.27 6.25 -9.88
CA VAL A 60 15.89 6.53 -8.48
C VAL A 60 16.28 7.95 -8.07
N ALA A 61 17.45 8.43 -8.50
CA ALA A 61 17.87 9.81 -8.25
C ALA A 61 16.92 10.82 -8.93
N HIS A 62 16.50 10.54 -10.16
CA HIS A 62 15.50 11.32 -10.90
C HIS A 62 14.14 11.32 -10.19
N ILE A 63 13.66 10.17 -9.71
CA ILE A 63 12.43 10.09 -8.89
C ILE A 63 12.50 11.02 -7.68
N CYS A 64 13.62 11.00 -6.95
CA CYS A 64 13.73 11.80 -5.73
C CYS A 64 13.87 13.32 -5.98
N ARG A 65 14.46 13.74 -7.11
CA ARG A 65 14.80 15.15 -7.36
C ARG A 65 13.88 15.85 -8.33
N ASP A 66 13.40 15.14 -9.34
CA ASP A 66 12.79 15.74 -10.53
C ASP A 66 11.30 15.38 -10.65
N VAL A 67 10.85 14.28 -10.02
CA VAL A 67 9.42 13.91 -9.96
C VAL A 67 8.73 14.64 -8.81
N ASN A 68 7.58 15.27 -9.09
CA ASN A 68 6.76 15.94 -8.08
C ASN A 68 6.38 14.98 -6.95
N TYR A 69 6.75 15.34 -5.71
CA TYR A 69 6.58 14.48 -4.53
C TYR A 69 7.23 13.08 -4.63
N GLY A 70 8.12 12.86 -5.60
CA GLY A 70 8.76 11.56 -5.79
C GLY A 70 9.63 11.16 -4.61
N TRP A 71 10.28 12.12 -3.94
CA TRP A 71 10.99 11.89 -2.68
C TRP A 71 10.06 11.33 -1.58
N LEU A 72 8.83 11.85 -1.49
CA LEU A 72 7.85 11.44 -0.50
C LEU A 72 7.36 10.02 -0.82
N LEU A 73 7.00 9.76 -2.08
CA LEU A 73 6.58 8.43 -2.53
C LEU A 73 7.67 7.38 -2.30
N ARG A 74 8.93 7.70 -2.62
CA ARG A 74 10.07 6.81 -2.39
C ARG A 74 10.28 6.54 -0.90
N ASN A 75 10.13 7.55 -0.04
CA ASN A 75 10.29 7.38 1.40
C ASN A 75 9.14 6.58 2.02
N ILE A 76 7.90 6.77 1.59
CA ILE A 76 6.76 5.95 2.05
C ILE A 76 6.92 4.50 1.57
N HIS A 77 7.38 4.27 0.34
CA HIS A 77 7.55 2.90 -0.16
C HIS A 77 8.71 2.14 0.51
N ALA A 78 9.72 2.86 0.99
CA ALA A 78 10.93 2.28 1.57
C ALA A 78 10.85 2.03 3.09
N ASN A 79 9.96 2.71 3.81
CA ASN A 79 9.78 2.59 5.26
C ASN A 79 8.46 1.89 5.58
#